data_AF-A0A5Q4G4M4-F1
#
_entry.id   AF-A0A5Q4G4M4-F1
#
_cell.length_a   1.000
_cell.length_b   1.000
_cell.length_c   1.000
_cell.angle_alpha   90.00
_cell.angle_beta   90.00
_cell.angle_gamma   90.00
#
_symmetry.space_group_name_H-M   'P 1'
#
loop_
_entity.id
_entity.type
_entity.pdbx_description
1 polymer ?
#
loop_
_entity_poly.entity_id
_entity_poly.type
_entity_poly.pdbx_seq_one_letter_code
_entity_poly.pdbx_strand_id
1 'polypeptide(L)'
;MSAGAEALLLAAGRVVATPALRRSAASATLVVAADGGLRHARSLGVRPHLLVGDLDSVDEATLRRWPDVQRVVHPRDKDALDLELAFDEIVARGARSVLVAGALGDRIDQSLAGIAIAERVHRGGVDVTLDSGDARVVPLRPGQTRSETLQAGTVLSVIATLPGTRVGLSGARWTLDDHALEPGHGLGVSNVSAGDGPSLTLHEGGCLLLVPRLDTPAAATIWGAHEARIQGGLEERDPALADLVRRVAYDEVFERPGLDLRTRELLALAHLITIGGDLDLRTHLIGALRTGATPNELRELVLHASMFVGFPRALAAADALRDVIGGGHAP
;
A
#
# COMPACT_ATOMS: atom_id res chain seq x y z
N MET A 1 -1.87 -18.51 -6.73
CA MET A 1 -3.28 -18.24 -7.06
C MET A 1 -3.98 -17.84 -5.77
N SER A 2 -4.49 -16.61 -5.63
CA SER A 2 -5.23 -16.22 -4.43
C SER A 2 -6.61 -16.85 -4.52
N ALA A 3 -6.92 -17.81 -3.65
CA ALA A 3 -8.31 -18.11 -3.34
C ALA A 3 -9.00 -16.79 -2.96
N GLY A 4 -10.16 -16.50 -3.53
CA GLY A 4 -10.94 -15.31 -3.15
C GLY A 4 -11.22 -15.35 -1.65
N ALA A 5 -11.18 -14.19 -0.99
CA ALA A 5 -11.59 -14.13 0.42
C ALA A 5 -13.10 -14.39 0.51
N GLU A 6 -13.54 -15.24 1.43
CA GLU A 6 -14.96 -15.42 1.71
C GLU A 6 -15.50 -14.22 2.49
N ALA A 7 -14.71 -13.69 3.43
CA ALA A 7 -15.03 -12.48 4.16
C ALA A 7 -13.97 -11.37 3.99
N LEU A 8 -14.45 -10.12 4.05
CA LEU A 8 -13.64 -8.91 4.14
C LEU A 8 -13.95 -8.21 5.45
N LEU A 9 -12.94 -8.05 6.30
CA LEU A 9 -13.01 -7.25 7.51
C LEU A 9 -12.36 -5.88 7.26
N LEU A 10 -13.11 -4.80 7.48
CA LEU A 10 -12.63 -3.43 7.39
C LEU A 10 -12.35 -2.89 8.79
N ALA A 11 -11.08 -2.72 9.13
CA ALA A 11 -10.63 -2.09 10.36
C ALA A 11 -10.36 -0.58 10.15
N ALA A 12 -10.21 0.14 11.26
CA ALA A 12 -10.17 1.60 11.27
C ALA A 12 -8.79 2.22 11.01
N GLY A 13 -7.78 1.48 10.54
CA GLY A 13 -6.46 2.02 10.15
C GLY A 13 -6.44 2.59 8.73
N ARG A 14 -5.27 3.00 8.24
CA ARG A 14 -5.10 3.50 6.87
C ARG A 14 -5.32 2.37 5.85
N VAL A 15 -5.90 2.69 4.70
CA VAL A 15 -6.06 1.77 3.56
C VAL A 15 -5.69 2.50 2.27
N VAL A 16 -4.75 1.94 1.53
CA VAL A 16 -4.42 2.32 0.16
C VAL A 16 -5.20 1.42 -0.80
N ALA A 17 -6.24 1.97 -1.44
CA ALA A 17 -7.16 1.22 -2.29
C ALA A 17 -6.55 0.86 -3.67
N THR A 18 -5.49 0.06 -3.66
CA THR A 18 -4.80 -0.41 -4.87
C THR A 18 -5.74 -1.27 -5.75
N PRO A 19 -5.49 -1.36 -7.07
CA PRO A 19 -6.28 -2.24 -7.94
C PRO A 19 -6.28 -3.71 -7.47
N ALA A 20 -5.16 -4.18 -6.90
CA ALA A 20 -5.06 -5.54 -6.36
C ALA A 20 -5.96 -5.73 -5.13
N LEU A 21 -5.90 -4.79 -4.16
CA LEU A 21 -6.73 -4.85 -2.96
C LEU A 21 -8.22 -4.76 -3.30
N ARG A 22 -8.61 -3.87 -4.23
CA ARG A 22 -9.99 -3.75 -4.72
C ARG A 22 -10.50 -5.06 -5.33
N ARG A 23 -9.69 -5.73 -6.15
CA ARG A 23 -10.07 -7.02 -6.74
C ARG A 23 -10.28 -8.10 -5.67
N SER A 24 -9.39 -8.19 -4.69
CA SER A 24 -9.54 -9.14 -3.58
C SER A 24 -10.73 -8.80 -2.68
N ALA A 25 -10.98 -7.51 -2.43
CA ALA A 25 -12.13 -7.04 -1.66
C ALA A 25 -13.46 -7.36 -2.37
N ALA A 26 -13.51 -7.19 -3.69
CA ALA A 26 -14.70 -7.46 -4.50
C ALA A 26 -15.08 -8.95 -4.58
N SER A 27 -14.18 -9.88 -4.26
CA SER A 27 -14.50 -11.31 -4.21
C SER A 27 -15.19 -11.73 -2.91
N ALA A 28 -15.23 -10.86 -1.89
CA ALA A 28 -15.80 -11.18 -0.59
C ALA A 28 -17.32 -11.33 -0.66
N THR A 29 -17.84 -12.43 -0.12
CA THR A 29 -19.27 -12.68 0.00
C THR A 29 -19.83 -12.12 1.30
N LEU A 30 -18.97 -11.91 2.32
CA LEU A 30 -19.31 -11.28 3.59
C LEU A 30 -18.35 -10.12 3.92
N VAL A 31 -18.83 -8.89 3.75
CA VAL A 31 -18.13 -7.67 4.22
C VAL A 31 -18.61 -7.25 5.61
N VAL A 32 -17.68 -7.14 6.56
CA VAL A 32 -17.88 -6.67 7.94
C VAL A 32 -16.98 -5.48 8.20
N ALA A 33 -17.54 -4.40 8.74
CA ALA A 33 -16.78 -3.24 9.19
C ALA A 33 -16.71 -3.22 10.72
N ALA A 34 -15.50 -3.06 11.27
CA ALA A 34 -15.27 -2.76 12.68
C ALA A 34 -15.23 -1.23 12.84
N ASP A 35 -16.23 -0.67 13.53
CA ASP A 35 -16.39 0.77 13.78
C ASP A 35 -16.00 1.67 12.61
N GLY A 36 -15.05 2.58 12.82
CA GLY A 36 -14.57 3.56 11.85
C GLY A 36 -14.00 2.94 10.58
N GLY A 37 -13.79 1.62 10.51
CA GLY A 37 -13.45 0.89 9.28
C GLY A 37 -14.51 1.02 8.18
N LEU A 38 -15.76 1.36 8.54
CA LEU A 38 -16.87 1.57 7.60
C LEU A 38 -16.53 2.59 6.49
N ARG A 39 -15.68 3.57 6.80
CA ARG A 39 -15.26 4.63 5.87
C ARG A 39 -14.54 4.10 4.63
N HIS A 40 -13.91 2.93 4.71
CA HIS A 40 -13.14 2.32 3.61
C HIS A 40 -14.01 1.61 2.59
N ALA A 41 -15.26 1.30 2.91
CA ALA A 41 -16.13 0.51 2.04
C ALA A 41 -16.27 1.14 0.64
N ARG A 42 -16.50 2.46 0.58
CA ARG A 42 -16.61 3.19 -0.69
C ARG A 42 -15.28 3.21 -1.45
N SER A 43 -14.18 3.46 -0.76
CA SER A 43 -12.87 3.50 -1.40
C SER A 43 -12.46 2.13 -1.91
N LEU A 44 -12.96 1.02 -1.37
CA LEU A 44 -12.71 -0.33 -1.91
C LEU A 44 -13.77 -0.81 -2.90
N GLY A 45 -14.89 -0.09 -3.03
CA GLY A 45 -15.98 -0.45 -3.95
C GLY A 45 -16.84 -1.61 -3.45
N VAL A 46 -16.94 -1.79 -2.13
CA VAL A 46 -17.68 -2.88 -1.49
C VAL A 46 -18.88 -2.37 -0.71
N ARG A 47 -19.91 -3.21 -0.57
CA ARG A 47 -21.08 -2.94 0.28
C ARG A 47 -20.95 -3.69 1.61
N PRO A 48 -20.88 -3.00 2.75
CA PRO A 48 -20.86 -3.63 4.08
C PRO A 48 -22.18 -4.34 4.38
N HIS A 49 -22.11 -5.55 4.95
CA HIS A 49 -23.28 -6.26 5.47
C HIS A 49 -23.45 -6.00 6.96
N LEU A 50 -22.34 -6.03 7.71
CA LEU A 50 -22.32 -5.82 9.16
C LEU A 50 -21.43 -4.64 9.53
N LEU A 51 -21.87 -3.90 10.54
CA LEU A 51 -21.08 -2.92 11.28
C LEU A 51 -21.03 -3.35 12.74
N VAL A 52 -19.84 -3.65 13.23
CA VAL A 52 -19.58 -4.22 14.56
C VAL A 52 -18.76 -3.22 15.38
N GLY A 53 -19.17 -2.99 16.62
CA GLY A 53 -18.41 -2.20 17.59
C GLY A 53 -19.30 -1.32 18.45
N ASP A 54 -18.73 -0.33 19.13
CA ASP A 54 -19.49 0.64 19.94
C ASP A 54 -19.98 1.87 19.14
N LEU A 55 -19.51 1.99 17.90
CA LEU A 55 -19.81 3.01 16.90
C LEU A 55 -19.38 4.44 17.27
N ASP A 56 -18.52 4.62 18.27
CA ASP A 56 -18.09 5.94 18.74
C ASP A 56 -17.19 6.70 17.74
N SER A 57 -16.52 5.94 16.86
CA SER A 57 -15.60 6.46 15.84
C SER A 57 -16.21 6.56 14.45
N VAL A 58 -17.51 6.30 14.30
CA VAL A 58 -18.23 6.39 13.02
C VAL A 58 -19.04 7.69 12.96
N ASP A 59 -18.64 8.61 12.08
CA ASP A 59 -19.39 9.84 11.89
C ASP A 59 -20.78 9.61 11.24
N GLU A 60 -21.71 10.53 11.52
CA GLU A 60 -23.09 10.43 11.05
C GLU A 60 -23.20 10.52 9.51
N ALA A 61 -22.26 11.21 8.86
CA ALA A 61 -22.19 11.30 7.40
C ALA A 61 -21.86 9.95 6.76
N THR A 62 -21.03 9.13 7.42
CA THR A 62 -20.64 7.79 7.02
C THR A 62 -21.79 6.82 7.25
N LEU A 63 -22.48 6.90 8.40
CA LEU A 63 -23.67 6.08 8.66
C LEU A 63 -24.81 6.35 7.67
N ARG A 64 -25.06 7.63 7.34
CA ARG A 64 -26.10 8.01 6.36
C ARG A 64 -25.89 7.42 4.96
N ARG A 65 -24.65 7.07 4.59
CA ARG A 65 -24.33 6.44 3.30
C ARG A 65 -24.70 4.96 3.26
N TRP A 66 -24.86 4.33 4.42
CA TRP A 66 -25.13 2.90 4.56
C TRP A 66 -26.34 2.68 5.49
N PRO A 67 -27.55 3.15 5.11
CA PRO A 67 -28.73 3.04 5.96
C PRO A 67 -29.12 1.58 6.25
N ASP A 68 -28.84 0.67 5.31
CA ASP A 68 -29.23 -0.74 5.40
C ASP A 68 -28.16 -1.64 6.05
N VAL A 69 -27.03 -1.10 6.50
CA VAL A 69 -26.00 -1.93 7.15
C VAL A 69 -26.54 -2.44 8.47
N GLN A 70 -26.50 -3.76 8.68
CA GLN A 70 -26.91 -4.35 9.94
C GLN A 70 -25.87 -4.02 11.01
N ARG A 71 -26.33 -3.56 12.17
CA ARG A 71 -25.46 -3.11 13.26
C ARG A 71 -25.45 -4.15 14.37
N VAL A 72 -24.25 -4.54 14.80
CA VAL A 72 -24.01 -5.36 16.00
C VAL A 72 -23.31 -4.45 17.00
N VAL A 73 -24.12 -3.85 17.88
CA VAL A 73 -23.64 -2.83 18.82
C VAL A 73 -23.17 -3.50 20.11
N HIS A 74 -21.96 -3.17 20.53
CA HIS A 74 -21.39 -3.62 21.79
C HIS A 74 -21.21 -2.43 22.74
N PRO A 75 -21.17 -2.65 24.08
CA PRO A 75 -20.79 -1.61 25.02
C PRO A 75 -19.40 -1.05 24.72
N ARG A 76 -19.19 0.21 25.10
CA ARG A 76 -17.87 0.85 25.04
C ARG A 76 -16.89 0.23 26.03
N ASP A 77 -17.35 0.00 27.27
CA ASP A 77 -16.58 -0.66 28.31
C ASP A 77 -16.70 -2.17 28.14
N LYS A 78 -15.69 -2.80 27.54
CA LYS A 78 -15.62 -4.23 27.26
C LYS A 78 -14.16 -4.70 27.21
N ASP A 79 -13.95 -6.00 27.42
CA ASP A 79 -12.61 -6.60 27.42
C ASP A 79 -12.09 -6.96 26.02
N ALA A 80 -12.96 -6.95 25.00
CA ALA A 80 -12.62 -7.33 23.62
C ALA A 80 -12.53 -6.11 22.71
N LEU A 81 -11.54 -6.09 21.80
CA LEU A 81 -11.44 -5.09 20.75
C LEU A 81 -12.54 -5.28 19.70
N ASP A 82 -12.97 -4.20 19.05
CA ASP A 82 -13.98 -4.27 17.98
C ASP A 82 -13.52 -5.12 16.80
N LEU A 83 -12.21 -5.16 16.55
CA LEU A 83 -11.59 -6.06 15.59
C LEU A 83 -11.81 -7.53 15.96
N GLU A 84 -11.70 -7.91 17.23
CA GLU A 84 -11.94 -9.28 17.70
C GLU A 84 -13.41 -9.65 17.57
N LEU A 85 -14.30 -8.76 17.99
CA LEU A 85 -15.74 -8.95 17.86
C LEU A 85 -16.15 -9.11 16.39
N ALA A 86 -15.56 -8.33 15.49
CA ALA A 86 -15.80 -8.48 14.06
C ALA A 86 -15.29 -9.82 13.52
N PHE A 87 -14.15 -10.33 14.00
CA PHE A 87 -13.70 -11.69 13.68
C PHE A 87 -14.67 -12.74 14.20
N ASP A 88 -15.15 -12.62 15.44
CA ASP A 88 -16.09 -13.57 16.04
C ASP A 88 -17.40 -13.64 15.23
N GLU A 89 -17.92 -12.50 14.77
CA GLU A 89 -19.09 -12.45 13.90
C GLU A 89 -18.84 -13.12 12.53
N ILE A 90 -17.65 -12.97 11.96
CA ILE A 90 -17.25 -13.62 10.70
C ILE A 90 -17.15 -15.15 10.89
N VAL A 91 -16.49 -15.60 11.96
CA VAL A 91 -16.29 -17.02 12.27
C VAL A 91 -17.61 -17.70 12.60
N ALA A 92 -18.49 -17.06 13.37
CA ALA A 92 -19.82 -17.58 13.69
C ALA A 92 -20.69 -17.78 12.44
N ARG A 93 -20.41 -17.06 11.36
CA ARG A 93 -21.09 -17.21 10.05
C ARG A 93 -20.41 -18.21 9.12
N GLY A 94 -19.39 -18.92 9.59
CA GLY A 94 -18.77 -20.03 8.90
C GLY A 94 -17.77 -19.64 7.80
N ALA A 95 -17.27 -18.40 7.81
CA ALA A 95 -16.24 -17.99 6.86
C ALA A 95 -14.93 -18.74 7.11
N ARG A 96 -14.35 -19.29 6.05
CA ARG A 96 -13.09 -20.06 6.08
C ARG A 96 -11.89 -19.22 5.69
N SER A 97 -12.09 -18.05 5.09
CA SER A 97 -11.02 -17.11 4.77
C SER A 97 -11.44 -15.66 4.99
N VAL A 98 -10.50 -14.85 5.47
CA VAL A 98 -10.72 -13.45 5.85
C VAL A 98 -9.59 -12.58 5.33
N LEU A 99 -9.94 -11.61 4.50
CA LEU A 99 -9.07 -10.48 4.16
C LEU A 99 -9.34 -9.34 5.14
N VAL A 100 -8.31 -8.86 5.83
CA VAL A 100 -8.40 -7.72 6.74
C VAL A 100 -7.75 -6.50 6.10
N ALA A 101 -8.53 -5.45 5.85
CA ALA A 101 -8.02 -4.18 5.37
C ALA A 101 -8.06 -3.13 6.48
N GLY A 102 -6.99 -2.34 6.62
CA GLY A 102 -6.92 -1.26 7.61
C GLY A 102 -6.54 -1.73 9.01
N ALA A 103 -5.94 -2.91 9.16
CA ALA A 103 -5.37 -3.36 10.44
C ALA A 103 -3.88 -3.00 10.60
N LEU A 104 -3.26 -2.38 9.58
CA LEU A 104 -1.84 -2.00 9.57
C LEU A 104 -1.73 -0.47 9.47
N GLY A 105 -2.16 0.23 10.53
CA GLY A 105 -2.23 1.69 10.58
C GLY A 105 -1.14 2.35 11.41
N ASP A 106 -1.27 3.67 11.57
CA ASP A 106 -0.29 4.52 12.27
C ASP A 106 -0.19 4.21 13.77
N ARG A 107 -1.28 3.72 14.38
CA ARG A 107 -1.30 3.30 15.79
C ARG A 107 -0.64 1.93 15.93
N ILE A 108 0.63 1.94 16.33
CA ILE A 108 1.44 0.72 16.46
C ILE A 108 0.83 -0.32 17.41
N ASP A 109 0.22 0.13 18.50
CA ASP A 109 -0.46 -0.75 19.48
C ASP A 109 -1.62 -1.51 18.82
N GLN A 110 -2.43 -0.83 18.01
CA GLN A 110 -3.53 -1.43 17.27
C GLN A 110 -3.05 -2.37 16.17
N SER A 111 -2.00 -1.99 15.45
CA SER A 111 -1.41 -2.82 14.40
C SER A 111 -0.82 -4.12 14.98
N LEU A 112 -0.10 -4.04 16.10
CA LEU A 112 0.45 -5.20 16.79
C LEU A 112 -0.67 -6.13 17.31
N ALA A 113 -1.69 -5.56 17.96
CA ALA A 113 -2.85 -6.34 18.41
C ALA A 113 -3.56 -7.01 17.23
N GLY A 114 -3.82 -6.28 16.16
CA GLY A 114 -4.49 -6.80 14.96
C GLY A 114 -3.73 -7.94 14.28
N ILE A 115 -2.40 -7.84 14.19
CA ILE A 115 -1.55 -8.93 13.69
C ILE A 115 -1.64 -10.16 14.60
N ALA A 116 -1.55 -9.99 15.92
CA ALA A 116 -1.60 -11.10 16.88
C ALA A 116 -2.97 -11.79 16.89
N ILE A 117 -4.06 -11.03 16.81
CA ILE A 117 -5.44 -11.54 16.69
C ILE A 117 -5.58 -12.32 15.40
N ALA A 118 -5.13 -11.77 14.27
CA ALA A 118 -5.19 -12.43 12.97
C ALA A 118 -4.41 -13.75 12.96
N GLU A 119 -3.22 -13.80 13.56
CA GLU A 119 -2.47 -15.04 13.71
C GLU A 119 -3.20 -16.05 14.61
N ARG A 120 -3.75 -15.62 15.75
CA ARG A 120 -4.54 -16.49 16.64
C ARG A 120 -5.71 -17.11 15.89
N VAL A 121 -6.50 -16.28 15.19
CA VAL A 121 -7.63 -16.73 14.36
C VAL A 121 -7.14 -17.64 13.24
N HIS A 122 -5.98 -17.34 12.64
CA HIS A 122 -5.40 -18.17 11.60
C HIS A 122 -5.08 -19.58 12.06
N ARG A 123 -4.40 -19.69 13.21
CA ARG A 123 -4.09 -20.99 13.83
C ARG A 123 -5.35 -21.75 14.27
N GLY A 124 -6.45 -21.05 14.53
CA GLY A 124 -7.77 -21.63 14.79
C GLY A 124 -8.45 -22.28 13.59
N GLY A 125 -7.87 -22.19 12.39
CA GLY A 125 -8.33 -22.90 11.19
C GLY A 125 -8.91 -22.01 10.08
N VAL A 126 -8.99 -20.70 10.29
CA VAL A 126 -9.47 -19.73 9.29
C VAL A 126 -8.28 -19.17 8.50
N ASP A 127 -8.36 -19.04 7.19
CA ASP A 127 -7.27 -18.45 6.39
C ASP A 127 -7.31 -16.91 6.46
N VAL A 128 -6.37 -16.30 7.18
CA VAL A 128 -6.36 -14.84 7.39
C VAL A 128 -5.23 -14.20 6.58
N THR A 129 -5.51 -13.05 5.96
CA THR A 129 -4.50 -12.19 5.35
C THR A 129 -4.83 -10.75 5.72
N LEU A 130 -3.84 -10.00 6.23
CA LEU A 130 -3.96 -8.56 6.40
C LEU A 130 -3.35 -7.89 5.18
N ASP A 131 -4.09 -7.04 4.49
CA ASP A 131 -3.61 -6.24 3.36
C ASP A 131 -4.26 -4.86 3.40
N SER A 132 -3.47 -3.85 3.73
CA SER A 132 -3.92 -2.45 3.75
C SER A 132 -3.51 -1.70 2.48
N GLY A 133 -2.96 -2.41 1.49
CA GLY A 133 -2.53 -1.88 0.20
C GLY A 133 -1.06 -1.44 0.17
N ASP A 134 -0.59 -0.86 1.26
CA ASP A 134 0.77 -0.41 1.57
C ASP A 134 1.57 -1.42 2.41
N ALA A 135 0.90 -2.36 3.05
CA ALA A 135 1.55 -3.50 3.69
C ALA A 135 0.65 -4.72 3.64
N ARG A 136 1.29 -5.89 3.56
CA ARG A 136 0.63 -7.18 3.66
C ARG A 136 1.30 -8.04 4.74
N VAL A 137 0.49 -8.69 5.56
CA VAL A 137 0.93 -9.66 6.56
C VAL A 137 0.14 -10.94 6.38
N VAL A 138 0.83 -12.07 6.28
CA VAL A 138 0.26 -13.40 6.10
C VAL A 138 0.78 -14.30 7.22
N PRO A 139 -0.05 -14.69 8.19
CA PRO A 139 0.29 -15.73 9.14
C PRO A 139 0.35 -17.10 8.45
N LEU A 140 1.21 -18.00 8.95
CA LEU A 140 1.29 -19.39 8.50
C LEU A 140 1.00 -20.36 9.65
N ARG A 141 0.53 -21.56 9.29
CA ARG A 141 0.41 -22.73 10.18
C ARG A 141 1.47 -23.79 9.86
N PRO A 142 1.89 -24.62 10.84
CA PRO A 142 2.76 -25.76 10.58
C PRO A 142 2.23 -26.65 9.45
N GLY A 143 3.11 -27.05 8.54
CA GLY A 143 2.79 -27.80 7.32
C GLY A 143 2.29 -26.96 6.15
N GLN A 144 2.10 -25.65 6.32
CA GLN A 144 1.65 -24.77 5.26
C GLN A 144 2.82 -24.21 4.45
N THR A 145 2.66 -24.20 3.13
CA THR A 145 3.51 -23.45 2.21
C THR A 145 2.73 -22.30 1.59
N ARG A 146 3.32 -21.11 1.61
CA ARG A 146 2.80 -19.89 1.03
C ARG A 146 3.76 -19.35 -0.02
N SER A 147 3.28 -19.28 -1.26
CA SER A 147 4.02 -18.65 -2.35
C SER A 147 3.40 -17.28 -2.68
N GLU A 148 4.25 -16.26 -2.82
CA GLU A 148 3.82 -14.91 -3.23
C GLU A 148 4.42 -14.55 -4.59
N THR A 149 3.66 -13.80 -5.39
CA THR A 149 4.15 -13.23 -6.65
C THR A 149 4.65 -11.82 -6.36
N LEU A 150 5.96 -11.68 -6.12
CA LEU A 150 6.62 -10.42 -5.84
C LEU A 150 7.67 -10.13 -6.91
N GLN A 151 7.73 -8.88 -7.38
CA GLN A 151 8.78 -8.45 -8.30
C GLN A 151 10.16 -8.64 -7.67
N ALA A 152 11.17 -8.97 -8.49
CA ALA A 152 12.56 -8.99 -8.05
C ALA A 152 12.92 -7.66 -7.37
N GLY A 153 13.61 -7.71 -6.24
CA GLY A 153 13.95 -6.52 -5.46
C GLY A 153 12.91 -6.11 -4.41
N THR A 154 11.69 -6.67 -4.43
CA THR A 154 10.68 -6.39 -3.40
C THR A 154 11.16 -6.89 -2.04
N VAL A 155 11.09 -6.04 -1.01
CA VAL A 155 11.43 -6.42 0.37
C VAL A 155 10.33 -7.31 0.96
N LEU A 156 10.75 -8.35 1.67
CA LEU A 156 9.89 -9.18 2.50
C LEU A 156 10.58 -9.52 3.81
N SER A 157 9.83 -9.93 4.81
CA SER A 157 10.34 -10.40 6.09
C SER A 157 9.62 -11.67 6.54
N VAL A 158 10.35 -12.57 7.16
CA VAL A 158 9.81 -13.74 7.84
C VAL A 158 10.08 -13.57 9.33
N ILE A 159 9.04 -13.46 10.13
CA ILE A 159 9.13 -13.20 11.57
C ILE A 159 8.57 -14.39 12.33
N ALA A 160 9.37 -15.00 13.18
CA ALA A 160 8.92 -16.00 14.13
C ALA A 160 8.09 -15.35 15.24
N THR A 161 6.95 -15.95 15.56
CA THR A 161 6.03 -15.49 16.60
C THR A 161 6.00 -16.44 17.80
N LEU A 162 6.45 -17.68 17.62
CA LEU A 162 6.57 -18.69 18.67
C LEU A 162 8.00 -19.22 18.79
N PRO A 163 8.45 -19.60 20.00
CA PRO A 163 9.72 -20.31 20.18
C PRO A 163 9.77 -21.63 19.40
N GLY A 164 10.96 -22.02 18.94
CA GLY A 164 11.15 -23.26 18.19
C GLY A 164 10.55 -23.23 16.79
N THR A 165 10.35 -22.05 16.21
CA THR A 165 9.82 -21.92 14.84
C THR A 165 10.86 -22.39 13.82
N ARG A 166 10.44 -23.23 12.87
CA ARG A 166 11.29 -23.74 11.79
C ARG A 166 10.68 -23.45 10.42
N VAL A 167 11.44 -22.83 9.52
CA VAL A 167 10.95 -22.40 8.21
C VAL A 167 11.89 -22.75 7.07
N GLY A 168 11.31 -23.03 5.90
CA GLY A 168 12.00 -23.06 4.62
C GLY A 168 11.60 -21.85 3.77
N LEU A 169 12.54 -21.18 3.13
CA LEU A 169 12.29 -20.03 2.25
C LEU A 169 13.11 -20.17 0.96
N SER A 170 12.43 -20.29 -0.17
CA SER A 170 13.02 -20.24 -1.51
C SER A 170 12.54 -19.02 -2.29
N GLY A 171 13.16 -18.70 -3.44
CA GLY A 171 12.77 -17.56 -4.27
C GLY A 171 13.07 -16.17 -3.68
N ALA A 172 13.84 -16.13 -2.58
CA ALA A 172 14.36 -14.92 -1.94
C ALA A 172 15.90 -14.91 -2.01
N ARG A 173 16.51 -13.73 -1.85
CA ARG A 173 17.96 -13.52 -1.90
C ARG A 173 18.70 -14.35 -0.85
N TRP A 174 18.16 -14.37 0.37
CA TRP A 174 18.67 -15.24 1.44
C TRP A 174 17.68 -16.38 1.64
N THR A 175 18.02 -17.55 1.11
CA THR A 175 17.20 -18.75 1.24
C THR A 175 17.36 -19.38 2.62
N LEU A 176 16.30 -20.02 3.12
CA LEU A 176 16.31 -20.80 4.35
C LEU A 176 15.92 -22.24 4.01
N ASP A 177 16.61 -23.21 4.60
CA ASP A 177 16.28 -24.64 4.46
C ASP A 177 16.10 -25.21 5.86
N ASP A 178 14.85 -25.56 6.20
CA ASP A 178 14.40 -25.99 7.52
C ASP A 178 15.17 -25.30 8.67
N HIS A 179 15.17 -23.97 8.65
CA HIS A 179 16.00 -23.15 9.52
C HIS A 179 15.23 -22.68 10.75
N ALA A 180 15.88 -22.71 11.91
CA ALA A 180 15.29 -22.24 13.16
C ALA A 180 15.27 -20.70 13.18
N LEU A 181 14.11 -20.12 13.47
CA LEU A 181 13.92 -18.71 13.76
C LEU A 181 13.34 -18.57 15.16
N GLU A 182 13.91 -17.66 15.95
CA GLU A 182 13.46 -17.38 17.31
C GLU A 182 12.79 -16.00 17.39
N PRO A 183 11.68 -15.85 18.13
CA PRO A 183 11.07 -14.56 18.37
C PRO A 183 12.07 -13.57 18.97
N GLY A 184 12.06 -12.33 18.47
CA GLY A 184 12.96 -11.27 18.92
C GLY A 184 14.32 -11.24 18.21
N HIS A 185 14.60 -12.17 17.29
CA HIS A 185 15.83 -12.16 16.49
C HIS A 185 15.58 -11.54 15.10
N GLY A 186 16.59 -10.83 14.56
CA GLY A 186 16.48 -10.16 13.26
C GLY A 186 16.65 -11.07 12.03
N LEU A 187 16.95 -12.35 12.24
CA LEU A 187 17.12 -13.29 11.13
C LEU A 187 15.79 -13.49 10.39
N GLY A 188 15.80 -13.37 9.06
CA GLY A 188 14.61 -13.43 8.22
C GLY A 188 13.97 -12.07 7.94
N VAL A 189 14.37 -11.00 8.63
CA VAL A 189 13.89 -9.63 8.39
C VAL A 189 14.64 -8.98 7.22
N SER A 190 13.95 -8.14 6.45
CA SER A 190 14.49 -7.37 5.32
C SER A 190 15.17 -8.22 4.24
N ASN A 191 14.59 -9.39 3.96
CA ASN A 191 14.95 -10.22 2.82
C ASN A 191 14.41 -9.61 1.52
N VAL A 192 14.82 -10.12 0.37
CA VAL A 192 14.52 -9.54 -0.95
C VAL A 192 14.07 -10.64 -1.90
N SER A 193 12.97 -10.43 -2.63
CA SER A 193 12.51 -11.36 -3.66
C SER A 193 13.54 -11.47 -4.80
N ALA A 194 13.86 -12.71 -5.20
CA ALA A 194 14.85 -12.99 -6.26
C ALA A 194 14.24 -13.01 -7.68
N GLY A 195 12.92 -12.83 -7.82
CA GLY A 195 12.23 -12.70 -9.12
C GLY A 195 11.29 -13.85 -9.48
N ASP A 196 11.55 -15.06 -9.00
CA ASP A 196 10.67 -16.24 -9.21
C ASP A 196 9.49 -16.30 -8.22
N GLY A 197 9.39 -15.30 -7.33
CA GLY A 197 8.42 -15.21 -6.25
C GLY A 197 8.84 -16.05 -5.03
N PRO A 198 8.86 -15.48 -3.82
CA PRO A 198 9.27 -16.23 -2.65
C PRO A 198 8.24 -17.29 -2.27
N SER A 199 8.72 -18.45 -1.83
CA SER A 199 7.90 -19.53 -1.27
C SER A 199 8.38 -19.85 0.14
N LEU A 200 7.53 -19.56 1.12
CA LEU A 200 7.77 -19.80 2.54
C LEU A 200 6.99 -21.04 2.99
N THR A 201 7.68 -21.99 3.59
CA THR A 201 7.09 -23.14 4.27
C THR A 201 7.33 -23.03 5.76
N LEU A 202 6.28 -23.23 6.56
CA LEU A 202 6.39 -23.35 8.01
C LEU A 202 6.39 -24.83 8.38
N HIS A 203 7.49 -25.33 8.96
CA HIS A 203 7.61 -26.71 9.41
C HIS A 203 7.07 -26.88 10.83
N GLU A 204 7.48 -26.00 11.75
CA GLU A 204 7.13 -26.03 13.17
C GLU A 204 6.96 -24.60 13.72
N GLY A 205 6.16 -24.45 14.79
CA GLY A 205 5.97 -23.17 15.48
C GLY A 205 4.95 -22.24 14.81
N GLY A 206 5.26 -20.95 14.73
CA GLY A 206 4.39 -19.90 14.21
C GLY A 206 5.22 -18.79 13.55
N CYS A 207 4.80 -18.35 12.37
CA CYS A 207 5.47 -17.26 11.69
C CYS A 207 4.54 -16.38 10.87
N LEU A 208 5.03 -15.19 10.60
CA LEU A 208 4.41 -14.21 9.72
C LEU A 208 5.32 -13.99 8.50
N LEU A 209 4.72 -14.00 7.32
CA LEU A 209 5.31 -13.39 6.13
C LEU A 209 4.81 -11.94 6.05
N LEU A 210 5.73 -10.98 6.10
CA LEU A 210 5.44 -9.57 5.95
C LEU A 210 6.00 -9.09 4.62
N VAL A 211 5.17 -8.43 3.84
CA VAL A 211 5.57 -7.74 2.61
C VAL A 211 5.21 -6.28 2.79
N PRO A 212 6.15 -5.42 3.24
CA PRO A 212 5.94 -3.99 3.17
C PRO A 212 5.86 -3.63 1.69
N ARG A 213 4.75 -3.06 1.25
CA ARG A 213 4.71 -2.34 -0.01
C ARG A 213 5.09 -0.92 0.33
N LEU A 214 6.39 -0.75 0.56
CA LEU A 214 6.97 0.59 0.60
C LEU A 214 6.49 1.27 -0.67
N ASP A 215 5.80 2.40 -0.50
CA ASP A 215 5.59 3.31 -1.61
C ASP A 215 6.97 3.47 -2.25
N THR A 216 7.05 3.24 -3.56
CA THR A 216 8.29 3.57 -4.26
C THR A 216 8.50 5.06 -3.98
N PRO A 217 9.62 5.45 -3.34
CA PRO A 217 9.80 6.84 -2.95
C PRO A 217 9.51 7.75 -4.14
N ALA A 218 8.92 8.90 -3.91
CA ALA A 218 8.55 9.86 -4.94
C ALA A 218 9.70 10.09 -5.92
N ALA A 219 10.92 10.23 -5.41
CA ALA A 219 12.14 10.30 -6.21
C ALA A 219 12.29 9.09 -7.14
N ALA A 220 12.25 7.87 -6.61
CA ALA A 220 12.39 6.64 -7.39
C ALA A 220 11.27 6.48 -8.43
N THR A 221 10.02 6.87 -8.12
CA THR A 221 8.91 6.83 -9.11
C THR A 221 9.07 7.89 -10.20
N ILE A 222 9.38 9.13 -9.83
CA ILE A 222 9.48 10.27 -10.75
C ILE A 222 10.74 10.14 -11.61
N TRP A 223 11.90 9.90 -10.98
CA TRP A 223 13.19 9.81 -11.65
C TRP A 223 13.40 8.48 -12.36
N GLY A 224 12.81 7.39 -11.86
CA GLY A 224 12.81 6.06 -12.49
C GLY A 224 14.21 5.64 -12.98
N ALA A 225 14.28 5.12 -14.21
CA ALA A 225 15.54 4.71 -14.83
C ALA A 225 16.62 5.82 -14.95
N HIS A 226 16.27 7.09 -14.73
CA HIS A 226 17.20 8.21 -14.78
C HIS A 226 17.71 8.65 -13.41
N GLU A 227 17.32 8.00 -12.31
CA GLU A 227 17.67 8.36 -10.94
C GLU A 227 19.17 8.56 -10.74
N ALA A 228 20.01 7.59 -11.10
CA ALA A 228 21.46 7.71 -10.94
C ALA A 228 22.04 8.91 -11.74
N ARG A 229 21.51 9.18 -12.93
CA ARG A 229 21.94 10.31 -13.77
C ARG A 229 21.49 11.65 -13.18
N ILE A 230 20.27 11.74 -12.67
CA ILE A 230 19.71 12.95 -12.07
C ILE A 230 20.45 13.25 -10.77
N GLN A 231 20.57 12.25 -9.89
CA GLN A 231 21.27 12.37 -8.62
C GLN A 231 22.75 12.72 -8.82
N GLY A 232 23.46 12.00 -9.70
CA GLY A 232 24.86 12.30 -10.01
C GLY A 232 25.03 13.70 -10.59
N GLY A 233 24.14 14.13 -11.50
CA GLY A 233 24.18 15.48 -12.05
C GLY A 233 23.89 16.58 -11.02
N LEU A 234 23.11 16.32 -9.97
CA LEU A 234 22.92 17.26 -8.86
C LEU A 234 24.18 17.29 -7.96
N GLU A 235 24.73 16.13 -7.62
CA GLU A 235 25.93 15.99 -6.79
C GLU A 235 27.17 16.63 -7.43
N GLU A 236 27.32 16.49 -8.75
CA GLU A 236 28.39 17.15 -9.53
C GLU A 236 28.30 18.68 -9.46
N ARG A 237 27.10 19.24 -9.32
CA ARG A 237 26.89 20.69 -9.18
C ARG A 237 27.19 21.15 -7.77
N ASP A 238 26.55 20.52 -6.79
CA ASP A 238 26.78 20.75 -5.37
C ASP A 238 26.13 19.61 -4.54
N PRO A 239 26.90 18.86 -3.73
CA PRO A 239 26.37 17.76 -2.92
C PRO A 239 25.34 18.19 -1.87
N ALA A 240 25.47 19.38 -1.29
CA ALA A 240 24.53 19.86 -0.27
C ALA A 240 23.20 20.29 -0.91
N LEU A 241 23.26 20.88 -2.11
CA LEU A 241 22.07 21.16 -2.90
C LEU A 241 21.39 19.87 -3.37
N ALA A 242 22.15 18.85 -3.76
CA ALA A 242 21.61 17.54 -4.12
C ALA A 242 20.85 16.89 -2.95
N ASP A 243 21.41 16.92 -1.75
CA ASP A 243 20.71 16.48 -0.52
C ASP A 243 19.42 17.27 -0.30
N LEU A 244 19.49 18.60 -0.39
CA LEU A 244 18.33 19.45 -0.14
C LEU A 244 17.20 19.18 -1.15
N VAL A 245 17.52 19.04 -2.43
CA VAL A 245 16.53 18.71 -3.47
C VAL A 245 15.90 17.35 -3.19
N ARG A 246 16.69 16.31 -2.91
CA ARG A 246 16.15 14.97 -2.64
C ARG A 246 15.30 14.97 -1.38
N ARG A 247 15.87 15.42 -0.26
CA ARG A 247 15.22 15.38 1.04
C ARG A 247 13.97 16.25 1.10
N VAL A 248 14.05 17.51 0.67
CA VAL A 248 12.93 18.46 0.83
C VAL A 248 11.90 18.29 -0.28
N ALA A 249 12.32 18.23 -1.55
CA ALA A 249 11.34 18.14 -2.63
C ALA A 249 10.72 16.75 -2.67
N TYR A 250 11.54 15.69 -2.75
CA TYR A 250 11.03 14.36 -3.02
C TYR A 250 10.64 13.61 -1.74
N ASP A 251 11.53 13.52 -0.75
CA ASP A 251 11.29 12.69 0.44
C ASP A 251 10.33 13.35 1.46
N GLU A 252 10.18 14.67 1.42
CA GLU A 252 9.25 15.41 2.26
C GLU A 252 8.02 15.89 1.48
N VAL A 253 8.15 16.86 0.57
CA VAL A 253 7.00 17.55 -0.04
C VAL A 253 6.16 16.64 -0.93
N PHE A 254 6.80 15.81 -1.75
CA PHE A 254 6.09 14.90 -2.66
C PHE A 254 5.48 13.68 -1.96
N GLU A 255 6.00 13.31 -0.78
CA GLU A 255 5.47 12.24 0.08
C GLU A 255 4.32 12.69 0.99
N ARG A 256 4.02 14.00 1.07
CA ARG A 256 2.97 14.49 1.97
C ARG A 256 1.61 13.85 1.67
N PRO A 257 0.84 13.46 2.70
CA PRO A 257 -0.52 12.94 2.50
C PRO A 257 -1.46 14.04 1.94
N GLY A 258 -2.56 13.60 1.33
CA GLY A 258 -3.65 14.48 0.86
C GLY A 258 -3.74 14.67 -0.65
N LEU A 259 -2.61 14.63 -1.37
CA LEU A 259 -2.56 14.61 -2.84
C LEU A 259 -1.71 13.45 -3.31
N ASP A 260 -2.20 12.71 -4.32
CA ASP A 260 -1.42 11.63 -4.94
C ASP A 260 -0.25 12.18 -5.77
N LEU A 261 0.74 11.32 -6.02
CA LEU A 261 1.99 11.70 -6.69
C LEU A 261 1.75 12.24 -8.11
N ARG A 262 0.77 11.68 -8.82
CA ARG A 262 0.31 12.13 -10.13
C ARG A 262 -0.18 13.58 -10.09
N THR A 263 -1.04 13.91 -9.13
CA THR A 263 -1.58 15.26 -8.96
C THR A 263 -0.47 16.25 -8.61
N ARG A 264 0.50 15.84 -7.79
CA ARG A 264 1.66 16.66 -7.45
C ARG A 264 2.55 16.95 -8.66
N GLU A 265 2.82 15.96 -9.50
CA GLU A 265 3.55 16.15 -10.76
C GLU A 265 2.83 17.13 -11.70
N LEU A 266 1.50 17.02 -11.85
CA LEU A 266 0.71 17.97 -12.64
C LEU A 266 0.80 19.40 -12.07
N LEU A 267 0.71 19.57 -10.75
CA LEU A 267 0.87 20.89 -10.12
C LEU A 267 2.29 21.45 -10.28
N ALA A 268 3.31 20.62 -10.12
CA ALA A 268 4.70 20.99 -10.33
C ALA A 268 4.93 21.46 -11.77
N LEU A 269 4.39 20.74 -12.77
CA LEU A 269 4.40 21.15 -14.17
C LEU A 269 3.73 22.50 -14.39
N ALA A 270 2.53 22.72 -13.85
CA ALA A 270 1.85 24.01 -13.97
C ALA A 270 2.68 25.17 -13.39
N HIS A 271 3.38 24.93 -12.27
CA HIS A 271 4.25 25.93 -11.65
C HIS A 271 5.55 26.16 -12.43
N LEU A 272 6.18 25.11 -12.96
CA LEU A 272 7.37 25.22 -13.79
C LEU A 272 7.11 25.98 -15.09
N ILE A 273 5.96 25.72 -15.74
CA ILE A 273 5.49 26.48 -16.90
C ILE A 273 5.31 27.96 -16.53
N THR A 274 4.77 28.24 -15.34
CA THR A 274 4.53 29.61 -14.85
C THR A 274 5.82 30.37 -14.60
N ILE A 275 6.82 29.72 -14.00
CA ILE A 275 8.10 30.35 -13.65
C ILE A 275 9.03 30.44 -14.88
N GLY A 276 8.88 29.54 -15.85
CA GLY A 276 9.79 29.41 -17.00
C GLY A 276 11.00 28.52 -16.71
N GLY A 277 10.83 27.49 -15.87
CA GLY A 277 11.89 26.57 -15.47
C GLY A 277 12.16 25.48 -16.50
N ASP A 278 12.80 25.83 -17.62
CA ASP A 278 12.97 24.95 -18.78
C ASP A 278 13.82 23.68 -18.49
N LEU A 279 14.80 23.78 -17.59
CA LEU A 279 15.73 22.69 -17.24
C LEU A 279 15.04 21.53 -16.51
N ASP A 280 14.02 21.81 -15.70
CA ASP A 280 13.34 20.80 -14.86
C ASP A 280 12.01 20.31 -15.46
N LEU A 281 11.44 21.07 -16.42
CA LEU A 281 10.15 20.75 -17.04
C LEU A 281 10.14 19.35 -17.67
N ARG A 282 11.22 18.95 -18.35
CA ARG A 282 11.32 17.62 -18.98
C ARG A 282 11.28 16.48 -17.95
N THR A 283 11.95 16.66 -16.81
CA THR A 283 11.99 15.64 -15.74
C THR A 283 10.59 15.39 -15.20
N HIS A 284 9.83 16.45 -14.92
CA HIS A 284 8.46 16.34 -14.42
C HIS A 284 7.45 15.91 -15.51
N LEU A 285 7.71 16.16 -16.80
CA LEU A 285 6.87 15.61 -17.86
C LEU A 285 6.97 14.07 -17.91
N ILE A 286 8.18 13.55 -17.78
CA ILE A 286 8.44 12.10 -17.71
C ILE A 286 7.89 11.53 -16.39
N GLY A 287 8.11 12.24 -15.27
CA GLY A 287 7.59 11.88 -13.95
C GLY A 287 6.06 11.80 -13.91
N ALA A 288 5.37 12.77 -14.51
CA ALA A 288 3.92 12.77 -14.63
C ALA A 288 3.40 11.54 -15.39
N LEU A 289 4.05 11.15 -16.49
CA LEU A 289 3.69 9.94 -17.23
C LEU A 289 3.89 8.67 -16.39
N ARG A 290 5.01 8.57 -15.66
CA ARG A 290 5.32 7.43 -14.78
C ARG A 290 4.35 7.30 -13.60
N THR A 291 3.86 8.42 -13.10
CA THR A 291 2.86 8.49 -12.03
C THR A 291 1.42 8.30 -12.55
N GLY A 292 1.24 8.12 -13.87
CA GLY A 292 -0.03 7.74 -14.48
C GLY A 292 -0.81 8.89 -15.12
N ALA A 293 -0.22 10.07 -15.30
CA ALA A 293 -0.83 11.09 -16.16
C ALA A 293 -0.81 10.62 -17.62
N THR A 294 -1.87 10.94 -18.36
CA THR A 294 -1.94 10.60 -19.78
C THR A 294 -1.33 11.72 -20.64
N PRO A 295 -0.83 11.41 -21.86
CA PRO A 295 -0.43 12.43 -22.82
C PRO A 295 -1.51 13.47 -23.10
N ASN A 296 -2.79 13.09 -23.05
CA ASN A 296 -3.89 14.03 -23.23
C ASN A 296 -4.01 14.99 -22.05
N GLU A 297 -3.91 14.50 -20.82
CA GLU A 297 -3.94 15.35 -19.62
C GLU A 297 -2.80 16.36 -19.59
N LEU A 298 -1.61 15.96 -20.05
CA LEU A 298 -0.48 16.89 -20.18
C LEU A 298 -0.73 17.96 -21.25
N ARG A 299 -1.38 17.62 -22.37
CA ARG A 299 -1.79 18.62 -23.38
C ARG A 299 -2.82 19.59 -22.81
N GLU A 300 -3.85 19.07 -22.14
CA GLU A 300 -4.87 19.89 -21.49
C GLU A 300 -4.26 20.81 -20.41
N LEU A 301 -3.28 20.33 -19.67
CA LEU A 301 -2.55 21.13 -18.69
C LEU A 301 -1.83 22.31 -19.35
N VAL A 302 -1.11 22.08 -20.46
CA VAL A 302 -0.42 23.15 -21.21
C VAL A 302 -1.42 24.15 -21.80
N LEU A 303 -2.54 23.65 -22.38
CA LEU A 303 -3.62 24.49 -22.90
C LEU A 303 -4.23 25.35 -21.80
N HIS A 304 -4.51 24.77 -20.63
CA HIS A 304 -5.08 25.50 -19.50
C HIS A 304 -4.10 26.55 -18.96
N ALA A 305 -2.82 26.20 -18.81
CA ALA A 305 -1.77 27.12 -18.35
C ALA A 305 -1.64 28.35 -19.27
N SER A 306 -1.88 28.20 -20.58
CA SER A 306 -1.75 29.30 -21.57
C SER A 306 -2.60 30.53 -21.22
N MET A 307 -3.75 30.32 -20.55
CA MET A 307 -4.64 31.39 -20.13
C MET A 307 -4.07 32.25 -18.99
N PHE A 308 -3.12 31.71 -18.22
CA PHE A 308 -2.53 32.38 -17.05
C PHE A 308 -1.12 32.89 -17.33
N VAL A 309 -0.35 32.17 -18.16
CA VAL A 309 1.08 32.47 -18.39
C VAL A 309 1.36 33.09 -19.76
N GLY A 310 0.36 33.12 -20.64
CA GLY A 310 0.47 33.59 -22.02
C GLY A 310 1.05 32.55 -22.99
N PHE A 311 0.84 32.79 -24.28
CA PHE A 311 1.22 31.87 -25.35
C PHE A 311 2.72 31.54 -25.45
N PRO A 312 3.67 32.47 -25.26
CA PRO A 312 5.09 32.14 -25.42
C PRO A 312 5.56 31.00 -24.50
N ARG A 313 5.20 31.03 -23.22
CA ARG A 313 5.54 29.98 -22.25
C ARG A 313 4.79 28.68 -22.52
N ALA A 314 3.51 28.77 -22.88
CA ALA A 314 2.72 27.60 -23.24
C ALA A 314 3.24 26.90 -24.50
N LEU A 315 3.70 27.65 -25.51
CA LEU A 315 4.30 27.08 -26.73
C LEU A 315 5.62 26.38 -26.42
N ALA A 316 6.49 26.99 -25.60
CA ALA A 316 7.72 26.33 -25.15
C ALA A 316 7.44 25.03 -24.38
N ALA A 317 6.44 25.02 -23.50
CA ALA A 317 6.01 23.81 -22.81
C ALA A 317 5.42 22.76 -23.74
N ALA A 318 4.66 23.18 -24.77
CA ALA A 318 4.11 22.29 -25.79
C ALA A 318 5.22 21.63 -26.62
N ASP A 319 6.30 22.36 -26.93
CA ASP A 319 7.48 21.81 -27.61
C ASP A 319 8.19 20.77 -26.74
N ALA A 320 8.44 21.07 -25.46
CA ALA A 320 9.02 20.11 -24.52
C ALA A 320 8.15 18.83 -24.38
N LEU A 321 6.82 19.00 -24.30
CA LEU A 321 5.87 17.88 -24.25
C LEU A 321 5.92 17.04 -25.54
N ARG A 322 5.98 17.69 -26.70
CA ARG A 322 6.11 17.02 -28.00
C ARG A 322 7.37 16.19 -28.06
N ASP A 323 8.50 16.71 -27.58
CA ASP A 323 9.78 16.00 -27.56
C ASP A 323 9.77 14.79 -26.62
N VAL A 324 9.12 14.89 -25.46
CA VAL A 324 8.98 13.78 -24.52
C VAL A 324 8.11 12.67 -25.11
N ILE A 325 6.98 13.00 -25.73
CA ILE A 325 6.07 12.01 -26.32
C ILE A 325 6.62 11.45 -27.64
N GLY A 326 7.22 12.28 -28.49
CA GLY A 326 7.72 11.90 -29.81
C GLY A 326 9.05 11.15 -29.79
N GLY A 327 9.86 11.32 -28.74
CA GLY A 327 11.17 10.69 -28.58
C GLY A 327 11.16 9.22 -28.10
N GLY A 328 10.07 8.47 -28.31
CA GLY A 328 10.02 7.04 -28.02
C GLY A 328 9.93 6.64 -26.55
N HIS A 329 9.47 7.55 -25.66
CA HIS A 329 9.15 7.23 -24.26
C HIS A 329 7.63 7.11 -24.08
N ALA A 330 6.99 6.29 -24.91
CA ALA A 330 5.66 5.74 -24.63
C ALA A 330 5.81 4.65 -23.53
N PRO A 331 4.78 4.43 -22.68
CA PRO A 331 4.90 3.76 -21.38
C PRO A 331 5.54 2.38 -21.41
#